data_AF-A0A8H5Y4S2-F1
#
_entry.id   AF-A0A8H5Y4S2-F1
#
_cell.length_a   1.000
_cell.length_b   1.000
_cell.length_c   1.000
_cell.angle_alpha   90.00
_cell.angle_beta   90.00
_cell.angle_gamma   90.00
#
_symmetry.space_group_name_H-M   'P 1'
#
loop_
_entity.id
_entity.type
_entity.pdbx_description
1 polymer ?
#
loop_
_entity_poly.entity_id
_entity_poly.type
_entity_poly.pdbx_seq_one_letter_code
_entity_poly.pdbx_strand_id
1 'polypeptide(L)'
;MATTVAPIVAYTHKAPVMFCAPGSKQDPKTSFGVYGDSIDSIVPWPGGSQLRIATLSSDAVPSWVLDIIKSVVDEWTRGMGEALTVQWLSAGSAAQIRISFRTDVPNWSCVGARARLYDQSKPTMNFNFGGWKDNKAVYSHAYIKRLAAHLFGHALGLPHAQVKQTLSYNKAELEKVCGAYDASMIQSAKGCQQLQDSRSIMHYDLPSSLASNGADALQGGSVIDSGARSLLRSLYPLWPKPLCGRYSAKDRYGFKAGVNANGIANFGTNMTNNIVAGLCRLDMGTNGNFRLQSKITNIQKDGYTWEVGTWSDTNLYDASYSILSFEKEDRRIQTGNAEWKYLSGGKSRSTYRRFTKPFKTIPEVVVFITGFDTLQGRNIRLDVSASNIDRNGFTVNMMTWADTEVINLTVSWIAHESDEWTIRSGSLRHSVYPPNMTREASGTSSYRSPMPKPPSYIFLAFTHIDAPVHSNIRLDLGSNSTQEGMTGVFTTWEEESKFYRCEGCYVAFC
;
A
#
# COMPACT_ATOMS: atom_id res chain seq x y z
N MET A 1 25.46 -19.11 42.86
CA MET A 1 25.13 -17.79 42.28
C MET A 1 26.41 -17.21 41.72
N ALA A 2 26.56 -17.20 40.40
CA ALA A 2 27.71 -16.59 39.72
C ALA A 2 27.17 -15.46 38.85
N THR A 3 27.40 -14.22 39.30
CA THR A 3 27.11 -12.99 38.57
C THR A 3 28.07 -12.90 37.39
N THR A 4 27.59 -13.19 36.19
CA THR A 4 28.30 -12.94 34.93
C THR A 4 28.32 -11.43 34.67
N VAL A 5 29.44 -10.80 35.03
CA VAL A 5 29.76 -9.41 34.67
C VAL A 5 29.91 -9.36 33.15
N ALA A 6 29.14 -8.49 32.50
CA ALA A 6 29.26 -8.22 31.06
C ALA A 6 30.68 -7.70 30.74
N PRO A 7 31.29 -8.10 29.61
CA PRO A 7 32.64 -7.70 29.29
C PRO A 7 32.72 -6.18 29.08
N ILE A 8 33.61 -5.55 29.84
CA ILE A 8 33.97 -4.14 29.74
C ILE A 8 34.70 -3.96 28.40
N VAL A 9 34.04 -3.37 27.41
CA VAL A 9 34.66 -2.99 26.14
C VAL A 9 35.55 -1.77 26.40
N ALA A 10 36.86 -1.94 26.25
CA ALA A 10 37.85 -0.90 26.48
C ALA A 10 37.57 0.34 25.61
N TYR A 11 37.42 1.48 26.28
CA TYR A 11 37.21 2.79 25.72
C TYR A 11 38.48 3.27 25.00
N THR A 12 38.37 3.62 23.72
CA THR A 12 39.27 4.58 23.09
C THR A 12 38.64 5.96 23.19
N HIS A 13 39.42 6.98 23.55
CA HIS A 13 39.02 8.39 23.76
C HIS A 13 38.43 9.11 22.51
N LYS A 14 37.97 8.37 21.51
CA LYS A 14 37.46 8.84 20.22
C LYS A 14 36.21 8.07 19.79
N ALA A 15 35.32 7.67 20.71
CA ALA A 15 34.01 7.15 20.31
C ALA A 15 33.24 8.30 19.63
N PRO A 16 33.07 8.29 18.29
CA PRO A 16 32.37 9.36 17.59
C PRO A 16 30.87 9.16 17.79
N VAL A 17 30.28 10.16 18.43
CA VAL A 17 28.85 10.41 18.63
C VAL A 17 27.98 9.87 17.50
N MET A 18 26.91 9.15 17.86
CA MET A 18 25.87 8.73 16.92
C MET A 18 24.86 9.87 16.78
N PHE A 19 24.79 10.49 15.61
CA PHE A 19 23.79 11.51 15.32
C PHE A 19 22.69 10.96 14.42
N CYS A 20 21.51 11.56 14.50
CA CYS A 20 20.61 11.62 13.36
C CYS A 20 20.73 13.04 12.81
N ALA A 21 21.12 13.16 11.55
CA ALA A 21 21.14 14.46 10.87
C ALA A 21 19.75 14.65 10.27
N PRO A 22 18.97 15.66 10.69
CA PRO A 22 17.88 16.13 9.87
C PRO A 22 18.48 16.85 8.64
N GLY A 23 17.74 16.85 7.54
CA GLY A 23 18.06 17.49 6.26
C GLY A 23 19.02 18.70 6.30
N SER A 24 19.87 18.84 5.28
CA SER A 24 20.66 20.09 5.13
C SER A 24 19.74 21.31 4.98
N LYS A 25 20.18 22.46 5.50
CA LYS A 25 19.48 23.76 5.48
C LYS A 25 19.15 24.33 4.10
N GLN A 26 19.61 23.73 3.00
CA GLN A 26 19.51 24.32 1.67
C GLN A 26 18.22 23.99 0.91
N ASP A 27 17.34 23.15 1.47
CA ASP A 27 16.06 22.84 0.84
C ASP A 27 14.85 23.08 1.76
N PRO A 28 14.13 24.21 1.62
CA PRO A 28 12.92 24.51 2.38
C PRO A 28 11.71 23.62 2.01
N LYS A 29 11.88 22.57 1.18
CA LYS A 29 10.82 21.60 0.82
C LYS A 29 10.71 20.38 1.75
N THR A 30 11.33 20.42 2.93
CA THR A 30 11.49 19.25 3.82
C THR A 30 10.25 18.86 4.65
N SER A 31 9.11 19.54 4.50
CA SER A 31 7.89 19.20 5.25
C SER A 31 7.18 17.96 4.68
N PHE A 32 7.34 16.80 5.33
CA PHE A 32 6.41 15.69 5.16
C PHE A 32 5.27 15.88 6.16
N GLY A 33 4.35 16.80 5.85
CA GLY A 33 3.37 17.34 6.81
C GLY A 33 2.63 16.33 7.70
N VAL A 34 2.44 15.08 7.28
CA VAL A 34 1.76 14.01 8.05
C VAL A 34 2.69 13.29 9.05
N TYR A 35 4.00 13.26 8.80
CA TYR A 35 4.99 12.53 9.63
C TYR A 35 5.79 13.46 10.57
N GLY A 36 5.58 14.77 10.48
CA GLY A 36 6.18 15.78 11.34
C GLY A 36 7.61 16.16 10.95
N ASP A 37 7.99 17.38 11.31
CA ASP A 37 9.25 18.00 10.92
C ASP A 37 10.33 17.90 12.02
N SER A 38 10.05 17.13 13.07
CA SER A 38 10.95 16.95 14.21
C SER A 38 11.99 15.85 13.96
N ILE A 39 13.12 15.95 14.66
CA ILE A 39 14.13 14.90 14.81
C ILE A 39 13.55 13.64 15.50
N ASP A 40 12.46 13.80 16.27
CA ASP A 40 11.76 12.72 17.00
C ASP A 40 10.68 12.03 16.17
N SER A 41 10.47 12.46 14.92
CA SER A 41 9.44 11.93 14.03
C SER A 41 9.80 10.57 13.45
N ILE A 42 8.84 9.64 13.47
CA ILE A 42 8.90 8.42 12.66
C ILE A 42 8.62 8.81 11.21
N VAL A 43 9.52 8.45 10.30
CA VAL A 43 9.38 8.74 8.87
C VAL A 43 9.58 7.46 8.06
N PRO A 44 8.55 6.62 7.91
CA PRO A 44 8.69 5.38 7.15
C PRO A 44 8.85 5.68 5.66
N TRP A 45 9.58 4.82 4.96
CA TRP A 45 9.41 4.64 3.52
C TRP A 45 7.97 4.21 3.19
N PRO A 46 7.44 4.57 2.00
CA PRO A 46 6.20 3.98 1.50
C PRO A 46 6.29 2.46 1.54
N GLY A 47 5.22 1.79 1.96
CA GLY A 47 5.18 0.33 1.92
C GLY A 47 5.40 -0.20 0.49
N GLY A 48 5.94 -1.41 0.38
CA GLY A 48 6.32 -1.99 -0.91
C GLY A 48 7.61 -1.45 -1.51
N SER A 49 8.29 -0.53 -0.81
CA SER A 49 9.54 0.03 -1.31
C SER A 49 10.63 -1.05 -1.41
N GLN A 50 11.33 -1.07 -2.54
CA GLN A 50 12.65 -1.68 -2.66
C GLN A 50 13.71 -0.63 -2.37
N LEU A 51 14.30 -0.71 -1.18
CA LEU A 51 15.37 0.19 -0.74
C LEU A 51 16.68 -0.23 -1.36
N ARG A 52 17.17 0.57 -2.32
CA ARG A 52 18.49 0.36 -2.91
C ARG A 52 19.53 1.05 -2.04
N ILE A 53 20.60 0.32 -1.73
CA ILE A 53 21.69 0.75 -0.86
C ILE A 53 23.00 0.70 -1.65
N ALA A 54 23.76 1.78 -1.65
CA ALA A 54 25.08 1.85 -2.27
C ALA A 54 26.06 2.64 -1.41
N THR A 55 27.36 2.38 -1.55
CA THR A 55 28.40 3.31 -1.07
C THR A 55 28.58 4.43 -2.09
N LEU A 56 28.88 5.65 -1.65
CA LEU A 56 29.02 6.80 -2.56
C LEU A 56 30.27 6.73 -3.45
N SER A 57 31.39 6.32 -2.88
CA SER A 57 32.65 6.15 -3.61
C SER A 57 33.06 4.68 -3.60
N SER A 58 33.94 4.33 -4.53
CA SER A 58 34.66 3.06 -4.55
C SER A 58 35.85 3.03 -3.58
N ASP A 59 36.01 4.05 -2.72
CA ASP A 59 37.09 4.08 -1.74
C ASP A 59 37.06 2.79 -0.91
N ALA A 60 38.23 2.16 -0.79
CA ALA A 60 38.37 0.84 -0.22
C ALA A 60 38.00 0.85 1.27
N VAL A 61 36.73 0.58 1.58
CA VAL A 61 36.29 0.08 2.88
C VAL A 61 36.59 -1.41 2.92
N PRO A 62 37.16 -1.94 4.02
CA PRO A 62 37.38 -3.37 4.15
C PRO A 62 36.08 -4.16 3.97
N SER A 63 36.09 -5.22 3.17
CA SER A 63 34.90 -6.03 2.85
C SER A 63 34.18 -6.53 4.10
N TRP A 64 34.94 -6.95 5.12
CA TRP A 64 34.39 -7.44 6.38
C TRP A 64 33.54 -6.39 7.13
N VAL A 65 33.81 -5.09 6.97
CA VAL A 65 32.98 -4.02 7.55
C VAL A 65 31.64 -3.96 6.82
N LEU A 66 31.67 -4.01 5.49
CA LEU A 66 30.44 -4.05 4.68
C LEU A 66 29.62 -5.31 4.96
N ASP A 67 30.26 -6.46 5.18
CA ASP A 67 29.58 -7.71 5.51
C ASP A 67 28.85 -7.62 6.86
N ILE A 68 29.45 -6.98 7.86
CA ILE A 68 28.78 -6.70 9.14
C ILE A 68 27.56 -5.81 8.92
N ILE A 69 27.72 -4.71 8.18
CA ILE A 69 26.63 -3.77 7.88
C ILE A 69 25.48 -4.49 7.15
N LYS A 70 25.79 -5.29 6.12
CA LYS A 70 24.81 -6.10 5.39
C LYS A 70 24.04 -7.03 6.33
N SER A 71 24.75 -7.75 7.21
CA SER A 71 24.11 -8.67 8.17
C SER A 71 23.13 -7.95 9.12
N VAL A 72 23.43 -6.70 9.47
CA VAL A 72 22.56 -5.88 10.31
C VAL A 72 21.31 -5.44 9.54
N VAL A 73 21.46 -5.06 8.28
CA VAL A 73 20.31 -4.73 7.42
C VAL A 73 19.41 -5.95 7.23
N ASP A 74 19.99 -7.13 7.04
CA ASP A 74 19.25 -8.39 6.97
C ASP A 74 18.55 -8.71 8.31
N GLU A 75 19.17 -8.39 9.45
CA GLU A 75 18.55 -8.54 10.77
C GLU A 75 17.35 -7.62 10.98
N TRP A 76 17.44 -6.36 10.55
CA TRP A 76 16.33 -5.41 10.61
C TRP A 76 15.16 -5.83 9.72
N THR A 77 15.46 -6.23 8.48
CA THR A 77 14.45 -6.49 7.44
C THR A 77 13.88 -7.91 7.48
N ARG A 78 14.37 -8.75 8.39
CA ARG A 78 13.91 -10.13 8.54
C ARG A 78 12.41 -10.23 8.85
N GLY A 79 11.70 -10.88 7.94
CA GLY A 79 10.26 -11.10 8.06
C GLY A 79 9.40 -9.90 7.68
N MET A 80 9.97 -8.88 7.01
CA MET A 80 9.18 -7.78 6.43
C MET A 80 8.58 -8.14 5.06
N GLY A 81 9.06 -9.22 4.43
CA GLY A 81 8.54 -9.70 3.14
C GLY A 81 8.54 -8.61 2.08
N GLU A 82 7.45 -8.51 1.32
CA GLU A 82 7.30 -7.50 0.26
C GLU A 82 6.99 -6.10 0.80
N ALA A 83 6.63 -5.96 2.08
CA ALA A 83 6.29 -4.66 2.65
C ALA A 83 7.48 -3.70 2.72
N LEU A 84 8.70 -4.24 2.80
CA LEU A 84 9.94 -3.50 2.61
C LEU A 84 11.05 -4.47 2.21
N THR A 85 11.63 -4.27 1.04
CA THR A 85 12.76 -5.08 0.55
C THR A 85 14.02 -4.24 0.43
N VAL A 86 15.18 -4.89 0.43
CA VAL A 86 16.48 -4.23 0.30
C VAL A 86 17.25 -4.83 -0.87
N GLN A 87 17.94 -3.97 -1.61
CA GLN A 87 18.88 -4.37 -2.65
C GLN A 87 20.20 -3.61 -2.48
N TRP A 88 21.31 -4.34 -2.40
CA TRP A 88 22.64 -3.74 -2.43
C TRP A 88 23.09 -3.56 -3.88
N LEU A 89 23.56 -2.36 -4.22
CA LEU A 89 24.08 -2.01 -5.53
C LEU A 89 25.58 -1.80 -5.49
N SER A 90 26.21 -1.75 -6.67
CA SER A 90 27.61 -1.36 -6.83
C SER A 90 27.85 0.06 -6.31
N ALA A 91 29.07 0.31 -5.81
CA ALA A 91 29.51 1.63 -5.39
C ALA A 91 29.26 2.69 -6.47
N GLY A 92 28.82 3.88 -6.05
CA GLY A 92 28.49 5.01 -6.94
C GLY A 92 27.13 4.89 -7.65
N SER A 93 26.40 3.79 -7.48
CA SER A 93 25.06 3.66 -8.07
C SER A 93 24.06 4.62 -7.44
N ALA A 94 23.12 5.13 -8.25
CA ALA A 94 21.96 5.86 -7.74
C ALA A 94 21.13 4.96 -6.80
N ALA A 95 20.91 5.42 -5.57
CA ALA A 95 20.36 4.61 -4.49
C ALA A 95 19.60 5.50 -3.50
N GLN A 96 18.58 4.94 -2.84
CA GLN A 96 17.85 5.66 -1.79
C GLN A 96 18.74 5.88 -0.56
N ILE A 97 19.49 4.86 -0.15
CA ILE A 97 20.44 4.93 0.97
C ILE A 97 21.86 4.96 0.39
N ARG A 98 22.58 6.05 0.64
CA ARG A 98 23.93 6.30 0.11
C ARG A 98 24.89 6.48 1.27
N ILE A 99 25.81 5.54 1.41
CA ILE A 99 26.73 5.43 2.56
C ILE A 99 28.06 6.09 2.21
N SER A 100 28.52 7.03 3.02
CA SER A 100 29.91 7.49 3.04
C SER A 100 30.66 6.98 4.26
N PHE A 101 31.99 6.94 4.16
CA PHE A 101 32.88 6.55 5.25
C PHE A 101 33.86 7.69 5.60
N ARG A 102 33.35 8.92 5.70
CA ARG A 102 34.16 10.11 5.92
C ARG A 102 34.58 10.24 7.38
N THR A 103 35.82 10.67 7.60
CA THR A 103 36.41 10.86 8.93
C THR A 103 36.34 12.31 9.42
N ASP A 104 36.06 13.26 8.53
CA ASP A 104 35.96 14.70 8.81
C ASP A 104 34.57 15.14 9.27
N VAL A 105 33.58 14.24 9.21
CA VAL A 105 32.20 14.46 9.68
C VAL A 105 31.79 13.30 10.59
N PRO A 106 30.85 13.48 11.53
CA PRO A 106 30.54 12.43 12.50
C PRO A 106 29.69 11.29 11.93
N ASN A 107 29.30 10.33 12.77
CA ASN A 107 28.35 9.27 12.40
C ASN A 107 26.94 9.85 12.28
N TRP A 108 26.26 9.61 11.17
CA TRP A 108 24.88 10.05 11.02
C TRP A 108 24.08 9.27 9.98
N SER A 109 22.75 9.34 10.07
CA SER A 109 21.84 8.88 9.03
C SER A 109 20.59 9.76 8.95
N CYS A 110 20.07 9.93 7.73
CA CYS A 110 18.72 10.45 7.52
C CYS A 110 17.68 9.51 8.12
N VAL A 111 16.59 10.08 8.65
CA VAL A 111 15.45 9.27 9.12
C VAL A 111 14.55 8.90 7.93
N GLY A 112 14.63 7.63 7.52
CA GLY A 112 13.80 6.98 6.50
C GLY A 112 13.64 7.78 5.21
N ALA A 113 12.39 8.02 4.80
CA ALA A 113 12.07 8.62 3.50
C ALA A 113 12.63 10.03 3.28
N ARG A 114 13.11 10.72 4.34
CA ARG A 114 13.82 12.00 4.21
C ARG A 114 15.08 11.91 3.35
N ALA A 115 15.67 10.72 3.24
CA ALA A 115 16.79 10.46 2.34
C ALA A 115 16.49 10.76 0.85
N ARG A 116 15.21 10.79 0.44
CA ARG A 116 14.78 11.17 -0.92
C ARG A 116 14.97 12.65 -1.24
N LEU A 117 15.10 13.49 -0.22
CA LEU A 117 15.30 14.93 -0.37
C LEU A 117 16.75 15.30 -0.69
N TYR A 118 17.67 14.36 -0.50
CA TYR A 118 19.08 14.58 -0.75
C TYR A 118 19.42 14.29 -2.22
N ASP A 119 20.22 15.18 -2.80
CA ASP A 119 20.83 14.98 -4.11
C ASP A 119 21.57 13.62 -4.19
N GLN A 120 21.50 12.97 -5.35
CA GLN A 120 22.07 11.63 -5.54
C GLN A 120 23.61 11.59 -5.41
N SER A 121 24.30 12.72 -5.59
CA SER A 121 25.75 12.84 -5.36
C SER A 121 26.13 12.98 -3.88
N LYS A 122 25.15 13.19 -2.99
CA LYS A 122 25.37 13.43 -1.56
C LYS A 122 25.03 12.21 -0.73
N PRO A 123 25.72 11.99 0.42
CA PRO A 123 25.42 10.85 1.27
C PRO A 123 24.07 11.07 1.96
N THR A 124 23.44 9.97 2.37
CA THR A 124 22.28 9.97 3.28
C THR A 124 22.61 9.29 4.61
N MET A 125 23.84 8.79 4.74
CA MET A 125 24.40 8.17 5.91
C MET A 125 25.91 8.29 5.86
N ASN A 126 26.54 8.52 7.01
CA ASN A 126 27.98 8.46 7.17
C ASN A 126 28.38 7.57 8.34
N PHE A 127 29.37 6.71 8.10
CA PHE A 127 30.12 6.05 9.16
C PHE A 127 31.51 6.70 9.31
N ASN A 128 31.74 7.33 10.44
CA ASN A 128 33.06 7.78 10.86
C ASN A 128 33.71 6.74 11.76
N PHE A 129 34.61 5.97 11.18
CA PHE A 129 35.49 5.05 11.90
C PHE A 129 36.90 5.63 12.10
N GLY A 130 37.07 6.95 12.20
CA GLY A 130 38.36 7.56 12.57
C GLY A 130 39.57 7.24 11.67
N GLY A 131 39.36 6.53 10.54
CA GLY A 131 40.35 5.97 9.64
C GLY A 131 40.48 4.45 9.77
N TRP A 132 40.47 3.74 8.64
CA TRP A 132 40.79 2.30 8.55
C TRP A 132 42.23 2.03 8.08
N LYS A 133 42.99 3.09 7.75
CA LYS A 133 44.36 3.03 7.22
C LYS A 133 45.44 3.25 8.28
N ASP A 134 45.06 3.60 9.52
CA ASP A 134 45.99 3.76 10.63
C ASP A 134 45.80 2.62 11.63
N ASN A 135 46.86 1.84 11.88
CA ASN A 135 46.93 0.67 12.77
C ASN A 135 46.61 0.92 14.25
N LYS A 136 45.96 2.04 14.62
CA LYS A 136 45.80 2.50 16.01
C LYS A 136 44.36 2.67 16.51
N ALA A 137 43.36 2.19 15.79
CA ALA A 137 42.03 1.94 16.36
C ALA A 137 41.28 0.90 15.53
N VAL A 138 41.50 -0.39 15.80
CA VAL A 138 40.68 -1.44 15.18
C VAL A 138 39.39 -1.55 15.99
N TYR A 139 38.33 -0.87 15.53
CA TYR A 139 37.00 -0.99 16.12
C TYR A 139 36.63 -2.46 16.29
N SER A 140 36.10 -2.81 17.46
CA SER A 140 35.62 -4.18 17.65
C SER A 140 34.47 -4.47 16.68
N HIS A 141 34.35 -5.73 16.26
CA HIS A 141 33.20 -6.19 15.49
C HIS A 141 31.88 -5.77 16.17
N ALA A 142 31.82 -5.87 17.51
CA ALA A 142 30.67 -5.46 18.31
C ALA A 142 30.34 -3.98 18.17
N TYR A 143 31.35 -3.10 18.13
CA TYR A 143 31.15 -1.67 17.92
C TYR A 143 30.57 -1.37 16.53
N ILE A 144 31.15 -1.94 15.47
CA ILE A 144 30.67 -1.73 14.09
C ILE A 144 29.24 -2.23 13.96
N LYS A 145 28.95 -3.41 14.49
CA LYS A 145 27.61 -4.00 14.48
C LYS A 145 26.60 -3.09 15.18
N ARG A 146 26.92 -2.59 16.37
CA ARG A 146 26.05 -1.68 17.14
C ARG A 146 25.79 -0.38 16.36
N LEU A 147 26.84 0.26 15.87
CA LEU A 147 26.72 1.51 15.13
C LEU A 147 25.89 1.34 13.86
N ALA A 148 26.13 0.26 13.11
CA ALA A 148 25.32 -0.08 11.95
C ALA A 148 23.86 -0.31 12.33
N ALA A 149 23.59 -1.01 13.43
CA ALA A 149 22.22 -1.29 13.87
C ALA A 149 21.47 0.01 14.21
N HIS A 150 22.12 0.95 14.88
CA HIS A 150 21.55 2.25 15.19
C HIS A 150 21.31 3.10 13.94
N LEU A 151 22.34 3.29 13.09
CA LEU A 151 22.21 4.13 11.89
C LEU A 151 21.20 3.54 10.88
N PHE A 152 21.12 2.22 10.74
CA PHE A 152 20.10 1.62 9.88
C PHE A 152 18.69 1.65 10.48
N GLY A 153 18.55 1.69 11.81
CA GLY A 153 17.26 2.01 12.42
C GLY A 153 16.75 3.37 11.95
N HIS A 154 17.61 4.39 11.92
CA HIS A 154 17.29 5.69 11.32
C HIS A 154 16.98 5.58 9.84
N ALA A 155 17.84 4.93 9.05
CA ALA A 155 17.62 4.80 7.61
C ALA A 155 16.32 4.05 7.26
N LEU A 156 15.77 3.26 8.17
CA LEU A 156 14.48 2.55 8.03
C LEU A 156 13.28 3.36 8.55
N GLY A 157 13.51 4.53 9.14
CA GLY A 157 12.48 5.48 9.54
C GLY A 157 12.27 5.63 11.04
N LEU A 158 13.08 4.96 11.87
CA LEU A 158 12.98 5.07 13.32
C LEU A 158 13.78 6.30 13.82
N PRO A 159 13.18 7.19 14.61
CA PRO A 159 13.90 8.24 15.32
C PRO A 159 14.59 7.65 16.56
N HIS A 160 15.22 8.50 17.38
CA HIS A 160 15.73 8.07 18.67
C HIS A 160 14.61 7.65 19.63
N ALA A 161 14.92 6.73 20.54
CA ALA A 161 14.04 6.33 21.64
C ALA A 161 13.81 7.49 22.63
N GLN A 162 12.65 7.48 23.30
CA GLN A 162 12.33 8.47 24.31
C GLN A 162 13.39 8.47 25.41
N VAL A 163 13.90 9.66 25.72
CA VAL A 163 14.79 9.86 26.85
C VAL A 163 13.97 10.27 28.06
N LYS A 164 14.05 9.48 29.14
CA LYS A 164 13.33 9.73 30.40
C LYS A 164 14.07 10.68 31.35
N GLN A 165 15.30 11.03 31.01
CA GLN A 165 16.18 11.92 31.76
C GLN A 165 16.63 13.08 30.86
N THR A 166 16.98 14.22 31.45
CA THR A 166 17.59 15.32 30.69
C THR A 166 19.03 14.93 30.32
N LEU A 167 19.38 14.99 29.04
CA LEU A 167 20.76 14.81 28.58
C LEU A 167 21.49 16.16 28.61
N SER A 168 22.47 16.29 29.50
CA SER A 168 23.22 17.53 29.69
C SER A 168 24.47 17.56 28.80
N TYR A 169 24.31 17.92 27.53
CA TYR A 169 25.43 18.11 26.60
C TYR A 169 26.22 19.39 26.88
N ASN A 170 27.56 19.32 26.82
CA ASN A 170 28.42 20.49 26.71
C ASN A 170 28.18 21.13 25.35
N LYS A 171 27.46 22.26 25.34
CA LYS A 171 27.05 22.95 24.12
C LYS A 171 28.24 23.32 23.23
N ALA A 172 29.31 23.87 23.79
CA ALA A 172 30.46 24.32 22.99
C ALA A 172 31.17 23.15 22.28
N GLU A 173 31.32 22.00 22.96
CA GLU A 173 31.91 20.81 22.34
C GLU A 173 30.96 20.15 21.34
N LEU A 174 29.65 20.13 21.62
CA LEU A 174 28.65 19.63 20.69
C LEU A 174 28.62 20.46 19.40
N GLU A 175 28.64 21.79 19.50
CA GLU A 175 28.67 22.71 18.35
C GLU A 175 29.95 22.56 17.52
N LYS A 176 31.10 22.24 18.13
CA LYS A 176 32.32 21.93 17.37
C LYS A 176 32.20 20.66 16.54
N VAL A 177 31.42 19.68 16.99
CA VAL A 177 31.29 18.37 16.32
C VAL A 177 30.24 18.40 15.21
N CYS A 178 29.08 19.01 15.44
CA CYS A 178 27.96 18.99 14.48
C CYS A 178 27.48 20.38 14.03
N GLY A 179 28.07 21.46 14.53
CA GLY A 179 27.60 22.82 14.27
C GLY A 179 26.41 23.23 15.16
N ALA A 180 26.17 24.55 15.23
CA ALA A 180 25.18 25.17 16.10
C ALA A 180 23.74 24.69 15.87
N TYR A 181 23.38 24.46 14.60
CA TYR A 181 22.03 24.05 14.24
C TYR A 181 21.71 22.65 14.76
N ASP A 182 22.54 21.66 14.44
CA ASP A 182 22.32 20.27 14.87
C ASP A 182 22.44 20.13 16.38
N ALA A 183 23.36 20.87 17.01
CA ALA A 183 23.48 20.93 18.46
C ALA A 183 22.16 21.38 19.12
N SER A 184 21.52 22.42 18.60
CA SER A 184 20.25 22.91 19.13
C SER A 184 19.09 21.91 18.99
N MET A 185 19.04 21.17 17.89
CA MET A 185 18.00 20.14 17.70
C MET A 185 18.23 18.93 18.60
N ILE A 186 19.47 18.47 18.76
CA ILE A 186 19.80 17.36 19.67
C ILE A 186 19.43 17.73 21.10
N GLN A 187 19.76 18.95 21.53
CA GLN A 187 19.45 19.43 22.88
C GLN A 187 17.94 19.63 23.13
N SER A 188 17.15 19.84 22.07
CA SER A 188 15.69 19.99 22.19
C SER A 188 14.92 18.68 21.97
N ALA A 189 15.59 17.62 21.53
CA ALA A 189 14.98 16.35 21.23
C ALA A 189 14.49 15.65 22.49
N LYS A 190 13.30 15.04 22.40
CA LYS A 190 12.67 14.28 23.50
C LYS A 190 12.69 12.78 23.24
N GLY A 191 12.96 12.38 22.00
CA GLY A 191 12.83 11.02 21.51
C GLY A 191 11.37 10.61 21.29
N CYS A 192 11.21 9.45 20.64
CA CYS A 192 9.90 8.95 20.24
C CYS A 192 9.22 8.16 21.35
N GLN A 193 7.99 8.57 21.70
CA GLN A 193 7.17 7.92 22.72
C GLN A 193 6.74 6.48 22.38
N GLN A 194 6.92 6.04 21.12
CA GLN A 194 6.66 4.64 20.76
C GLN A 194 7.86 3.73 21.04
N LEU A 195 9.03 4.31 21.39
CA LEU A 195 10.26 3.62 21.75
C LEU A 195 10.66 4.01 23.18
N GLN A 196 10.21 3.24 24.15
CA GLN A 196 10.32 3.58 25.58
C GLN A 196 11.45 2.86 26.34
N ASP A 197 12.09 1.89 25.68
CA ASP A 197 13.14 1.07 26.30
C ASP A 197 14.43 1.89 26.38
N SER A 198 14.91 2.11 27.61
CA SER A 198 16.18 2.81 27.87
C SER A 198 17.40 2.03 27.39
N ARG A 199 17.24 0.75 27.06
CA ARG A 199 18.27 -0.09 26.43
C ARG A 199 18.02 -0.31 24.94
N SER A 200 17.12 0.46 24.34
CA SER A 200 16.89 0.37 22.89
C SER A 200 18.17 0.64 22.11
N ILE A 201 18.35 -0.06 20.99
CA ILE A 201 19.41 0.29 20.04
C ILE A 201 19.27 1.71 19.53
N MET A 202 18.05 2.26 19.51
CA MET A 202 17.74 3.62 19.06
C MET A 202 17.89 4.67 20.17
N HIS A 203 18.37 4.31 21.37
CA HIS A 203 18.59 5.31 22.42
C HIS A 203 19.74 6.27 22.07
N TYR A 204 19.66 7.51 22.56
CA TYR A 204 20.75 8.49 22.44
C TYR A 204 22.02 8.02 23.14
N ASP A 205 23.16 8.37 22.56
CA ASP A 205 24.46 8.33 23.24
C ASP A 205 24.82 9.73 23.79
N LEU A 206 25.38 9.75 25.00
CA LEU A 206 26.02 10.90 25.62
C LEU A 206 27.45 10.50 26.00
N PRO A 207 28.43 10.59 25.09
CA PRO A 207 29.81 10.24 25.40
C PRO A 207 30.40 11.24 26.40
N SER A 208 31.33 10.80 27.25
CA SER A 208 31.96 11.67 28.28
C SER A 208 32.61 12.92 27.71
N SER A 209 33.12 12.87 26.47
CA SER A 209 33.71 14.02 25.78
C SER A 209 32.70 15.13 25.44
N LEU A 210 31.41 14.80 25.42
CA LEU A 210 30.31 15.73 25.18
C LEU A 210 29.41 15.94 26.39
N ALA A 211 29.66 15.25 27.49
CA ALA A 211 28.92 15.44 28.72
C ALA A 211 29.31 16.79 29.36
N SER A 212 28.33 17.48 29.93
CA SER A 212 28.61 18.64 30.81
C SER A 212 29.36 18.17 32.05
N ASN A 213 30.10 19.07 32.71
CA ASN A 213 30.80 18.74 33.95
C ASN A 213 29.84 18.13 34.98
N GLY A 214 30.13 16.90 35.43
CA GLY A 214 29.32 16.16 36.39
C GLY A 214 28.17 15.32 35.81
N ALA A 215 27.99 15.30 34.48
CA ALA A 215 27.01 14.41 33.83
C ALA A 215 27.62 13.04 33.52
N ASP A 216 26.86 11.98 33.79
CA ASP A 216 27.26 10.61 33.47
C ASP A 216 27.20 10.36 31.96
N ALA A 217 28.17 9.58 31.46
CA ALA A 217 28.10 9.10 30.10
C ALA A 217 26.94 8.12 29.93
N LEU A 218 26.26 8.22 28.79
CA LEU A 218 25.15 7.35 28.43
C LEU A 218 25.43 6.63 27.13
N GLN A 219 25.10 5.35 27.08
CA GLN A 219 25.20 4.55 25.89
C GLN A 219 23.89 3.78 25.69
N GLY A 220 23.33 3.86 24.50
CA GLY A 220 22.18 3.04 24.11
C GLY A 220 22.50 1.55 23.99
N GLY A 221 21.51 0.75 23.61
CA GLY A 221 21.62 -0.69 23.46
C GLY A 221 22.73 -1.15 22.50
N SER A 222 23.11 -2.42 22.61
CA SER A 222 24.14 -3.06 21.77
C SER A 222 23.57 -3.96 20.66
N VAL A 223 22.27 -4.23 20.69
CA VAL A 223 21.56 -5.14 19.78
C VAL A 223 20.17 -4.60 19.44
N ILE A 224 19.60 -5.02 18.30
CA ILE A 224 18.25 -4.64 17.88
C ILE A 224 17.22 -5.22 18.85
N ASP A 225 16.66 -4.35 19.68
CA ASP A 225 15.69 -4.71 20.70
C ASP A 225 14.30 -5.06 20.12
N SER A 226 13.48 -5.75 20.92
CA SER A 226 12.15 -6.18 20.50
C SER A 226 11.17 -5.02 20.29
N GLY A 227 11.35 -3.91 21.01
CA GLY A 227 10.51 -2.71 20.89
C GLY A 227 10.71 -2.05 19.54
N ALA A 228 11.97 -1.76 19.18
CA ALA A 228 12.32 -1.18 17.89
C ALA A 228 11.95 -2.09 16.71
N ARG A 229 12.17 -3.41 16.84
CA ARG A 229 11.75 -4.39 15.82
C ARG A 229 10.22 -4.44 15.66
N SER A 230 9.47 -4.39 16.75
CA SER A 230 7.99 -4.41 16.70
C SER A 230 7.44 -3.12 16.11
N LEU A 231 8.01 -1.97 16.49
CA LEU A 231 7.64 -0.69 15.91
C LEU A 231 7.89 -0.69 14.41
N LEU A 232 9.09 -1.08 13.96
CA LEU A 232 9.40 -1.16 12.53
C LEU A 232 8.40 -2.06 11.79
N ARG A 233 8.10 -3.26 12.30
CA ARG A 233 7.11 -4.16 11.68
C ARG A 233 5.71 -3.55 11.61
N SER A 234 5.32 -2.75 12.60
CA SER A 234 4.01 -2.07 12.58
C SER A 234 3.91 -0.99 11.50
N LEU A 235 5.03 -0.42 11.06
CA LEU A 235 5.09 0.53 9.95
C LEU A 235 4.96 -0.17 8.59
N TYR A 236 5.22 -1.48 8.52
CA TYR A 236 5.24 -2.29 7.31
C TYR A 236 4.46 -3.60 7.51
N PRO A 237 3.13 -3.52 7.73
CA PRO A 237 2.32 -4.71 7.98
C PRO A 237 2.31 -5.63 6.76
N LEU A 238 2.43 -6.94 7.02
CA LEU A 238 2.17 -7.98 6.04
C LEU A 238 0.70 -8.35 6.10
N TRP A 239 0.00 -8.17 4.99
CA TRP A 239 -1.42 -8.49 4.89
C TRP A 239 -1.63 -9.87 4.26
N PRO A 240 -2.66 -10.62 4.70
CA PRO A 240 -3.09 -11.83 4.02
C PRO A 240 -3.42 -11.54 2.55
N LYS A 241 -3.24 -12.55 1.69
CA LYS A 241 -3.67 -12.45 0.30
C LYS A 241 -5.19 -12.62 0.23
N PRO A 242 -5.91 -11.76 -0.50
CA PRO A 242 -7.34 -11.96 -0.69
C PRO A 242 -7.61 -13.16 -1.61
N LEU A 243 -8.82 -13.69 -1.56
CA LEU A 243 -9.34 -14.57 -2.59
C LEU A 243 -9.94 -13.66 -3.65
N CYS A 244 -9.43 -13.78 -4.87
CA CYS A 244 -9.89 -13.02 -6.02
C CYS A 244 -9.94 -13.94 -7.23
N GLY A 245 -11.06 -14.00 -7.93
CA GLY A 245 -11.19 -14.83 -9.11
C GLY A 245 -12.38 -14.45 -9.98
N ARG A 246 -12.34 -14.87 -11.25
CA ARG A 246 -13.45 -14.75 -12.19
C ARG A 246 -14.21 -16.07 -12.25
N TYR A 247 -15.50 -16.02 -12.01
CA TYR A 247 -16.36 -17.20 -11.89
C TYR A 247 -17.55 -17.08 -12.83
N SER A 248 -17.68 -18.01 -13.77
CA SER A 248 -18.82 -18.11 -14.69
C SER A 248 -19.97 -18.90 -14.06
N ALA A 249 -21.21 -18.42 -14.22
CA ALA A 249 -22.43 -19.08 -13.76
C ALA A 249 -22.64 -20.44 -14.42
N LYS A 250 -22.22 -20.61 -15.69
CA LYS A 250 -22.40 -21.85 -16.45
C LYS A 250 -21.64 -23.04 -15.86
N ASP A 251 -20.56 -22.76 -15.13
CA ASP A 251 -19.73 -23.77 -14.48
C ASP A 251 -20.21 -24.08 -13.06
N ARG A 252 -21.37 -23.54 -12.64
CA ARG A 252 -21.89 -23.67 -11.28
C ARG A 252 -22.94 -24.74 -11.16
N TYR A 253 -23.01 -25.30 -9.96
CA TYR A 253 -23.97 -26.33 -9.64
C TYR A 253 -25.40 -25.81 -9.86
N GLY A 254 -26.23 -26.63 -10.50
CA GLY A 254 -27.63 -26.31 -10.80
C GLY A 254 -27.85 -25.47 -12.06
N PHE A 255 -26.80 -24.90 -12.66
CA PHE A 255 -26.97 -24.03 -13.83
C PHE A 255 -27.44 -24.81 -15.05
N LYS A 256 -28.51 -24.31 -15.67
CA LYS A 256 -29.02 -24.76 -16.96
C LYS A 256 -29.33 -23.53 -17.79
N ALA A 257 -28.69 -23.40 -18.95
CA ALA A 257 -28.92 -22.27 -19.84
C ALA A 257 -30.39 -22.19 -20.28
N GLY A 258 -30.92 -20.97 -20.37
CA GLY A 258 -32.31 -20.69 -20.71
C GLY A 258 -33.06 -19.97 -19.60
N VAL A 259 -34.37 -20.18 -19.54
CA VAL A 259 -35.29 -19.52 -18.60
C VAL A 259 -35.01 -19.99 -17.17
N ASN A 260 -35.05 -19.08 -16.20
CA ASN A 260 -34.80 -19.37 -14.78
C ASN A 260 -33.45 -20.07 -14.52
N ALA A 261 -32.43 -19.72 -15.30
CA ALA A 261 -31.09 -20.23 -15.13
C ALA A 261 -30.48 -19.73 -13.81
N ASN A 262 -30.12 -20.66 -12.93
CA ASN A 262 -29.56 -20.34 -11.60
C ASN A 262 -28.36 -21.25 -11.31
N GLY A 263 -27.25 -20.66 -10.89
CA GLY A 263 -26.02 -21.35 -10.52
C GLY A 263 -25.60 -21.03 -9.08
N ILE A 264 -25.05 -22.03 -8.40
CA ILE A 264 -24.60 -21.93 -7.00
C ILE A 264 -23.14 -22.39 -6.87
N ALA A 265 -22.35 -21.64 -6.11
CA ALA A 265 -20.97 -21.97 -5.76
C ALA A 265 -20.76 -21.89 -4.26
N ASN A 266 -20.18 -22.92 -3.66
CA ASN A 266 -19.73 -22.89 -2.26
C ASN A 266 -18.22 -22.69 -2.21
N PHE A 267 -17.79 -21.67 -1.47
CA PHE A 267 -16.38 -21.33 -1.27
C PHE A 267 -15.95 -21.79 0.12
N GLY A 268 -15.10 -22.82 0.20
CA GLY A 268 -14.43 -23.20 1.44
C GLY A 268 -13.18 -22.34 1.66
N THR A 269 -13.26 -21.33 2.53
CA THR A 269 -12.20 -20.36 2.77
C THR A 269 -12.37 -19.65 4.12
N ASN A 270 -11.27 -19.21 4.72
CA ASN A 270 -11.28 -18.32 5.90
C ASN A 270 -11.49 -16.84 5.53
N MET A 271 -11.51 -16.52 4.23
CA MET A 271 -11.70 -15.17 3.71
C MET A 271 -13.19 -14.84 3.62
N THR A 272 -13.83 -14.69 4.78
CA THR A 272 -15.30 -14.57 4.87
C THR A 272 -15.79 -13.16 5.22
N ASN A 273 -14.92 -12.16 5.05
CA ASN A 273 -15.21 -10.75 5.31
C ASN A 273 -15.05 -9.89 4.05
N ASN A 274 -15.74 -8.75 4.01
CA ASN A 274 -15.70 -7.80 2.88
C ASN A 274 -15.91 -8.46 1.49
N ILE A 275 -16.82 -9.43 1.41
CA ILE A 275 -17.06 -10.22 0.20
C ILE A 275 -17.87 -9.39 -0.81
N VAL A 276 -17.39 -9.27 -2.04
CA VAL A 276 -18.07 -8.59 -3.13
C VAL A 276 -18.00 -9.42 -4.42
N ALA A 277 -19.05 -9.30 -5.23
CA ALA A 277 -19.15 -9.93 -6.54
C ALA A 277 -19.56 -8.88 -7.57
N GLY A 278 -18.71 -8.59 -8.56
CA GLY A 278 -18.99 -7.62 -9.62
C GLY A 278 -19.15 -8.27 -10.99
N LEU A 279 -20.17 -7.88 -11.75
CA LEU A 279 -20.48 -8.44 -13.07
C LEU A 279 -19.37 -8.09 -14.07
N CYS A 280 -18.77 -9.09 -14.73
CA CYS A 280 -17.71 -8.89 -15.72
C CYS A 280 -17.92 -9.69 -17.02
N ARG A 281 -19.04 -10.40 -17.15
CA ARG A 281 -19.50 -11.02 -18.39
C ARG A 281 -21.00 -11.21 -18.36
N LEU A 282 -21.66 -11.03 -19.48
CA LEU A 282 -23.09 -11.27 -19.64
C LEU A 282 -23.36 -11.92 -21.00
N ASP A 283 -24.13 -13.01 -21.00
CA ASP A 283 -24.75 -13.61 -22.17
C ASP A 283 -26.23 -13.88 -21.86
N MET A 284 -27.09 -13.01 -22.35
CA MET A 284 -28.51 -12.97 -22.01
C MET A 284 -29.39 -12.80 -23.25
N GLY A 285 -30.48 -13.56 -23.32
CA GLY A 285 -31.48 -13.43 -24.39
C GLY A 285 -32.35 -12.19 -24.25
N THR A 286 -33.06 -11.85 -25.33
CA THR A 286 -33.96 -10.68 -25.41
C THR A 286 -35.44 -11.04 -25.27
N ASN A 287 -35.74 -12.24 -24.77
CA ASN A 287 -37.07 -12.84 -24.80
C ASN A 287 -38.02 -12.35 -23.69
N GLY A 288 -37.49 -11.73 -22.64
CA GLY A 288 -38.24 -11.19 -21.51
C GLY A 288 -37.53 -9.95 -20.96
N ASN A 289 -37.94 -9.44 -19.80
CA ASN A 289 -37.15 -8.36 -19.16
C ASN A 289 -35.72 -8.84 -18.93
N PHE A 290 -34.79 -7.91 -18.87
CA PHE A 290 -33.40 -8.23 -18.59
C PHE A 290 -33.20 -8.28 -17.09
N ARG A 291 -33.18 -9.50 -16.54
CA ARG A 291 -33.15 -9.75 -15.10
C ARG A 291 -31.93 -10.53 -14.72
N LEU A 292 -31.10 -10.00 -13.83
CA LEU A 292 -29.91 -10.69 -13.34
C LEU A 292 -29.73 -10.39 -11.86
N GLN A 293 -29.46 -11.42 -11.07
CA GLN A 293 -29.14 -11.28 -9.67
C GLN A 293 -27.87 -12.04 -9.34
N SER A 294 -27.10 -11.47 -8.40
CA SER A 294 -25.97 -12.10 -7.74
C SER A 294 -26.06 -11.83 -6.24
N LYS A 295 -25.90 -12.87 -5.43
CA LYS A 295 -25.99 -12.81 -3.97
C LYS A 295 -24.85 -13.58 -3.33
N ILE A 296 -24.36 -13.04 -2.22
CA ILE A 296 -23.50 -13.77 -1.28
C ILE A 296 -24.37 -14.13 -0.06
N THR A 297 -24.42 -15.41 0.25
CA THR A 297 -25.26 -15.99 1.30
C THR A 297 -24.44 -16.95 2.16
N ASN A 298 -25.04 -17.47 3.25
CA ASN A 298 -24.46 -18.51 4.10
C ASN A 298 -23.01 -18.23 4.55
N ILE A 299 -22.71 -16.98 4.91
CA ILE A 299 -21.37 -16.60 5.36
C ILE A 299 -21.12 -17.23 6.74
N GLN A 300 -20.14 -18.12 6.80
CA GLN A 300 -19.66 -18.80 8.00
C GLN A 300 -18.19 -18.46 8.24
N LYS A 301 -17.55 -19.10 9.21
CA LYS A 301 -16.12 -18.85 9.50
C LYS A 301 -15.20 -19.45 8.42
N ASP A 302 -15.63 -20.52 7.79
CA ASP A 302 -14.87 -21.37 6.88
C ASP A 302 -15.45 -21.41 5.47
N GLY A 303 -16.42 -20.53 5.16
CA GLY A 303 -16.88 -20.37 3.80
C GLY A 303 -18.09 -19.46 3.64
N TYR A 304 -18.52 -19.35 2.38
CA TYR A 304 -19.74 -18.65 1.98
C TYR A 304 -20.28 -19.24 0.68
N THR A 305 -21.53 -18.92 0.36
CA THR A 305 -22.20 -19.31 -0.89
C THR A 305 -22.35 -18.11 -1.81
N TRP A 306 -22.08 -18.30 -3.10
CA TRP A 306 -22.41 -17.36 -4.16
C TRP A 306 -23.53 -17.95 -5.01
N GLU A 307 -24.59 -17.16 -5.21
CA GLU A 307 -25.75 -17.50 -6.01
C GLU A 307 -25.87 -16.48 -7.16
N VAL A 308 -26.09 -16.96 -8.37
CA VAL A 308 -26.24 -16.11 -9.57
C VAL A 308 -27.33 -16.67 -10.48
N GLY A 309 -28.16 -15.81 -11.05
CA GLY A 309 -29.17 -16.28 -12.00
C GLY A 309 -30.20 -15.27 -12.45
N THR A 310 -31.18 -15.79 -13.20
CA THR A 310 -32.38 -15.10 -13.68
C THR A 310 -33.64 -15.65 -13.00
N TRP A 311 -34.75 -14.95 -13.18
CA TRP A 311 -36.08 -15.43 -12.83
C TRP A 311 -37.12 -15.07 -13.91
N SER A 312 -38.33 -15.62 -13.78
CA SER A 312 -39.46 -15.45 -14.69
C SER A 312 -39.17 -15.99 -16.09
N ASP A 313 -39.07 -15.10 -17.07
CA ASP A 313 -39.05 -15.35 -18.51
C ASP A 313 -37.71 -14.90 -19.12
N THR A 314 -36.67 -14.65 -18.35
CA THR A 314 -35.36 -14.22 -18.88
C THR A 314 -34.46 -15.41 -19.19
N ASN A 315 -34.00 -15.53 -20.44
CA ASN A 315 -32.95 -16.50 -20.81
C ASN A 315 -31.57 -16.02 -20.38
N LEU A 316 -30.89 -16.79 -19.52
CA LEU A 316 -29.43 -16.65 -19.29
C LEU A 316 -28.69 -17.78 -19.99
N TYR A 317 -27.63 -17.45 -20.70
CA TYR A 317 -26.68 -18.43 -21.22
C TYR A 317 -25.40 -18.46 -20.37
N ASP A 318 -24.96 -17.29 -19.89
CA ASP A 318 -23.85 -17.16 -18.96
C ASP A 318 -23.88 -15.78 -18.26
N ALA A 319 -23.35 -15.72 -17.05
CA ALA A 319 -22.95 -14.48 -16.41
C ALA A 319 -21.69 -14.77 -15.60
N SER A 320 -20.63 -13.99 -15.77
CA SER A 320 -19.43 -14.13 -14.95
C SER A 320 -19.28 -12.96 -14.01
N TYR A 321 -18.80 -13.27 -12.81
CA TYR A 321 -18.51 -12.29 -11.79
C TYR A 321 -17.05 -12.41 -11.36
N SER A 322 -16.40 -11.26 -11.18
CA SER A 322 -15.22 -11.21 -10.32
C SER A 322 -15.70 -11.27 -8.88
N ILE A 323 -15.17 -12.20 -8.10
CA ILE A 323 -15.45 -12.32 -6.67
C ILE A 323 -14.17 -12.01 -5.91
N LEU A 324 -14.29 -11.15 -4.90
CA LEU A 324 -13.21 -10.73 -4.04
C LEU A 324 -13.65 -10.88 -2.58
N SER A 325 -12.80 -11.48 -1.76
CA SER A 325 -13.06 -11.69 -0.33
C SER A 325 -11.78 -11.66 0.50
N PHE A 326 -11.93 -11.34 1.79
CA PHE A 326 -10.82 -11.05 2.69
C PHE A 326 -10.95 -11.79 4.02
N GLU A 327 -9.81 -12.02 4.66
CA GLU A 327 -9.79 -12.39 6.08
C GLU A 327 -10.37 -11.24 6.94
N LYS A 328 -10.89 -11.58 8.11
CA LYS A 328 -11.55 -10.62 9.02
C LYS A 328 -10.58 -9.53 9.49
N GLU A 329 -9.30 -9.87 9.59
CA GLU A 329 -8.21 -9.04 10.06
C GLU A 329 -7.70 -8.07 9.00
N ASP A 330 -8.04 -8.26 7.72
CA ASP A 330 -7.66 -7.34 6.66
C ASP A 330 -8.51 -6.07 6.73
N ARG A 331 -7.84 -4.96 7.04
CA ARG A 331 -8.47 -3.64 7.23
C ARG A 331 -8.16 -2.68 6.08
N ARG A 332 -7.52 -3.15 5.00
CA ARG A 332 -7.11 -2.30 3.88
C ARG A 332 -8.31 -1.75 3.10
N ILE A 333 -9.42 -2.47 3.11
CA ILE A 333 -10.62 -2.09 2.38
C ILE A 333 -11.87 -2.01 3.25
N GLN A 334 -12.85 -1.26 2.76
CA GLN A 334 -14.24 -1.33 3.20
C GLN A 334 -15.13 -1.59 1.97
N THR A 335 -16.19 -2.36 2.15
CA THR A 335 -17.15 -2.66 1.09
C THR A 335 -18.58 -2.43 1.55
N GLY A 336 -19.50 -2.42 0.59
CA GLY A 336 -20.92 -2.40 0.85
C GLY A 336 -21.72 -2.40 -0.43
N ASN A 337 -23.03 -2.22 -0.29
CA ASN A 337 -23.96 -2.27 -1.41
C ASN A 337 -24.97 -1.11 -1.41
N ALA A 338 -25.60 -0.91 -2.56
CA ALA A 338 -26.77 -0.07 -2.71
C ALA A 338 -27.71 -0.65 -3.75
N GLU A 339 -28.97 -0.25 -3.66
CA GLU A 339 -30.02 -0.76 -4.53
C GLU A 339 -30.96 0.36 -4.93
N TRP A 340 -31.35 0.34 -6.20
CA TRP A 340 -32.42 1.14 -6.76
C TRP A 340 -33.60 0.23 -7.10
N LYS A 341 -34.64 0.22 -6.25
CA LYS A 341 -35.96 -0.37 -6.56
C LYS A 341 -36.88 0.71 -7.13
N TYR A 342 -37.48 0.54 -8.31
CA TYR A 342 -38.57 1.43 -8.74
C TYR A 342 -39.46 0.90 -9.88
N LEU A 343 -40.78 1.11 -9.78
CA LEU A 343 -41.77 0.68 -10.78
C LEU A 343 -42.37 1.82 -11.64
N SER A 344 -41.99 3.09 -11.49
CA SER A 344 -42.59 4.16 -12.33
C SER A 344 -41.88 5.54 -12.31
N GLY A 345 -40.88 5.78 -13.19
CA GLY A 345 -40.61 7.15 -13.70
C GLY A 345 -39.33 7.90 -13.29
N GLY A 346 -38.27 7.24 -12.81
CA GLY A 346 -36.99 7.90 -12.49
C GLY A 346 -35.88 7.56 -13.50
N LYS A 347 -34.99 8.53 -13.80
CA LYS A 347 -33.77 8.30 -14.60
C LYS A 347 -32.49 8.21 -13.78
N SER A 348 -32.54 8.50 -12.50
CA SER A 348 -31.40 8.34 -11.60
C SER A 348 -31.83 8.13 -10.15
N ARG A 349 -30.90 7.58 -9.37
CA ARG A 349 -30.97 7.47 -7.92
C ARG A 349 -29.58 7.73 -7.34
N SER A 350 -29.52 8.56 -6.31
CA SER A 350 -28.31 8.81 -5.55
C SER A 350 -28.52 8.37 -4.10
N THR A 351 -27.51 7.79 -3.47
CA THR A 351 -27.60 7.35 -2.08
C THR A 351 -26.26 7.54 -1.38
N TYR A 352 -26.26 8.28 -0.27
CA TYR A 352 -25.07 8.45 0.55
C TYR A 352 -24.74 7.15 1.32
N ARG A 353 -23.44 6.85 1.40
CA ARG A 353 -22.87 5.73 2.15
C ARG A 353 -21.79 6.25 3.07
N ARG A 354 -21.97 5.99 4.37
CA ARG A 354 -20.98 6.26 5.41
C ARG A 354 -20.05 5.05 5.51
N PHE A 355 -18.75 5.31 5.60
CA PHE A 355 -17.76 4.30 5.93
C PHE A 355 -17.89 3.89 7.40
N THR A 356 -17.78 2.59 7.67
CA THR A 356 -17.79 2.03 9.03
C THR A 356 -16.69 2.64 9.90
N LYS A 357 -15.55 2.95 9.29
CA LYS A 357 -14.46 3.69 9.89
C LYS A 357 -14.00 4.81 8.95
N PRO A 358 -13.79 6.04 9.44
CA PRO A 358 -13.18 7.08 8.61
C PRO A 358 -11.78 6.70 8.13
N PHE A 359 -11.46 7.07 6.89
CA PHE A 359 -10.12 6.93 6.32
C PHE A 359 -9.20 8.07 6.78
N LYS A 360 -7.89 7.82 6.79
CA LYS A 360 -6.86 8.82 7.12
C LYS A 360 -6.77 9.88 6.02
N THR A 361 -6.77 9.42 4.77
CA THR A 361 -6.79 10.24 3.56
C THR A 361 -8.15 10.16 2.89
N ILE A 362 -8.41 11.01 1.89
CA ILE A 362 -9.60 10.82 1.05
C ILE A 362 -9.40 9.50 0.28
N PRO A 363 -10.28 8.49 0.45
CA PRO A 363 -10.09 7.18 -0.13
C PRO A 363 -10.31 7.16 -1.63
N GLU A 364 -9.81 6.12 -2.28
CA GLU A 364 -10.24 5.76 -3.64
C GLU A 364 -11.46 4.84 -3.52
N VAL A 365 -12.50 5.10 -4.34
CA VAL A 365 -13.78 4.38 -4.29
C VAL A 365 -14.19 3.97 -5.70
N VAL A 366 -14.51 2.70 -5.88
CA VAL A 366 -15.13 2.16 -7.09
C VAL A 366 -16.53 1.62 -6.76
N VAL A 367 -17.50 1.90 -7.63
CA VAL A 367 -18.87 1.40 -7.58
C VAL A 367 -19.12 0.62 -8.86
N PHE A 368 -19.75 -0.55 -8.77
CA PHE A 368 -19.95 -1.44 -9.91
C PHE A 368 -21.26 -2.22 -9.83
N ILE A 369 -21.72 -2.67 -11.00
CA ILE A 369 -22.99 -3.37 -11.18
C ILE A 369 -22.88 -4.80 -10.64
N THR A 370 -23.87 -5.21 -9.86
CA THR A 370 -23.99 -6.58 -9.34
C THR A 370 -25.22 -7.32 -9.85
N GLY A 371 -26.20 -6.63 -10.41
CA GLY A 371 -27.43 -7.20 -10.93
C GLY A 371 -28.43 -6.11 -11.27
N PHE A 372 -29.42 -6.41 -12.10
CA PHE A 372 -30.40 -5.46 -12.59
C PHE A 372 -31.70 -6.16 -13.02
N ASP A 373 -32.78 -5.39 -13.12
CA ASP A 373 -34.05 -5.76 -13.74
C ASP A 373 -34.49 -4.55 -14.57
N THR A 374 -34.49 -4.68 -15.89
CA THR A 374 -34.95 -3.62 -16.81
C THR A 374 -35.96 -4.16 -17.80
N LEU A 375 -36.95 -3.35 -18.17
CA LEU A 375 -38.01 -3.79 -19.09
C LEU A 375 -37.48 -4.26 -20.44
N GLN A 376 -38.13 -5.29 -20.98
CA GLN A 376 -37.85 -5.81 -22.31
C GLN A 376 -38.17 -4.82 -23.42
N GLY A 377 -37.63 -5.07 -24.62
CA GLY A 377 -37.91 -4.30 -25.83
C GLY A 377 -37.22 -2.93 -25.89
N ARG A 378 -36.43 -2.58 -24.88
CA ARG A 378 -35.65 -1.33 -24.81
C ARG A 378 -34.20 -1.65 -24.49
N ASN A 379 -33.26 -0.83 -24.98
CA ASN A 379 -31.83 -1.06 -24.74
C ASN A 379 -31.51 -1.09 -23.25
N ILE A 380 -30.51 -1.88 -22.86
CA ILE A 380 -29.93 -1.80 -21.52
C ILE A 380 -29.04 -0.56 -21.48
N ARG A 381 -29.36 0.36 -20.56
CA ARG A 381 -28.63 1.62 -20.36
C ARG A 381 -28.48 1.87 -18.87
N LEU A 382 -27.33 1.49 -18.33
CA LEU A 382 -27.03 1.53 -16.90
C LEU A 382 -25.69 2.23 -16.71
N ASP A 383 -25.63 3.18 -15.79
CA ASP A 383 -24.41 3.86 -15.37
C ASP A 383 -24.37 3.92 -13.84
N VAL A 384 -23.22 3.57 -13.26
CA VAL A 384 -23.01 3.62 -11.82
C VAL A 384 -21.66 4.26 -11.50
N SER A 385 -21.64 5.12 -10.49
CA SER A 385 -20.43 5.88 -10.12
C SER A 385 -20.43 6.32 -8.66
N ALA A 386 -19.25 6.68 -8.15
CA ALA A 386 -19.09 7.35 -6.87
C ALA A 386 -18.90 8.87 -7.07
N SER A 387 -19.46 9.69 -6.19
CA SER A 387 -19.22 11.14 -6.11
C SER A 387 -19.17 11.61 -4.66
N ASN A 388 -18.79 12.87 -4.44
CA ASN A 388 -18.73 13.49 -3.10
C ASN A 388 -17.97 12.65 -2.07
N ILE A 389 -16.81 12.12 -2.47
CA ILE A 389 -15.97 11.26 -1.64
C ILE A 389 -15.22 12.12 -0.63
N ASP A 390 -15.45 11.86 0.66
CA ASP A 390 -14.67 12.41 1.76
C ASP A 390 -14.16 11.27 2.66
N ARG A 391 -13.50 11.62 3.78
CA ARG A 391 -12.94 10.63 4.71
C ARG A 391 -14.01 9.80 5.44
N ASN A 392 -15.25 10.27 5.51
CA ASN A 392 -16.35 9.68 6.26
C ASN A 392 -17.34 8.91 5.39
N GLY A 393 -17.42 9.22 4.10
CA GLY A 393 -18.34 8.56 3.19
C GLY A 393 -18.29 9.11 1.77
N PHE A 394 -19.27 8.71 0.97
CA PHE A 394 -19.42 9.10 -0.42
C PHE A 394 -20.86 8.92 -0.89
N THR A 395 -21.18 9.40 -2.09
CA THR A 395 -22.47 9.19 -2.75
C THR A 395 -22.36 8.14 -3.85
N VAL A 396 -23.20 7.12 -3.79
CA VAL A 396 -23.42 6.16 -4.87
C VAL A 396 -24.44 6.73 -5.83
N ASN A 397 -24.07 6.89 -7.10
CA ASN A 397 -24.96 7.33 -8.17
C ASN A 397 -25.29 6.14 -9.08
N MET A 398 -26.57 6.01 -9.41
CA MET A 398 -27.12 5.02 -10.33
C MET A 398 -27.98 5.77 -11.33
N MET A 399 -27.77 5.56 -12.62
CA MET A 399 -28.43 6.31 -13.69
C MET A 399 -28.83 5.39 -14.85
N THR A 400 -29.92 5.78 -15.52
CA THR A 400 -30.36 5.26 -16.81
C THR A 400 -30.81 6.43 -17.68
N TRP A 401 -30.98 6.25 -18.99
CA TRP A 401 -31.36 7.33 -19.90
C TRP A 401 -32.25 6.82 -21.04
N ALA A 402 -32.69 7.75 -21.90
CA ALA A 402 -33.60 7.49 -23.01
C ALA A 402 -34.89 6.78 -22.55
N ASP A 403 -35.31 5.71 -23.22
CA ASP A 403 -36.54 4.96 -22.95
C ASP A 403 -36.35 3.79 -21.96
N THR A 404 -35.11 3.47 -21.56
CA THR A 404 -34.83 2.39 -20.60
C THR A 404 -35.56 2.63 -19.27
N GLU A 405 -36.26 1.61 -18.77
CA GLU A 405 -36.91 1.64 -17.45
C GLU A 405 -36.31 0.55 -16.57
N VAL A 406 -35.83 0.98 -15.41
CA VAL A 406 -35.18 0.15 -14.40
C VAL A 406 -36.20 -0.21 -13.33
N ILE A 407 -36.54 -1.50 -13.23
CA ILE A 407 -37.28 -2.07 -12.10
C ILE A 407 -36.35 -2.18 -10.88
N ASN A 408 -35.14 -2.69 -11.13
CA ASN A 408 -34.13 -2.89 -10.11
C ASN A 408 -32.72 -2.63 -10.65
N LEU A 409 -31.85 -2.03 -9.85
CA LEU A 409 -30.41 -2.03 -10.08
C LEU A 409 -29.70 -2.22 -8.74
N THR A 410 -28.88 -3.26 -8.64
CA THR A 410 -28.01 -3.53 -7.49
C THR A 410 -26.57 -3.20 -7.84
N VAL A 411 -25.90 -2.57 -6.89
CA VAL A 411 -24.48 -2.21 -7.00
C VAL A 411 -23.75 -2.57 -5.71
N SER A 412 -22.46 -2.81 -5.85
CA SER A 412 -21.53 -2.91 -4.73
C SER A 412 -20.38 -1.94 -4.94
N TRP A 413 -19.64 -1.69 -3.87
CA TRP A 413 -18.53 -0.77 -3.87
C TRP A 413 -17.37 -1.28 -3.03
N ILE A 414 -16.17 -0.84 -3.39
CA ILE A 414 -14.92 -1.05 -2.66
C ILE A 414 -14.29 0.32 -2.41
N ALA A 415 -13.82 0.56 -1.19
CA ALA A 415 -13.06 1.74 -0.82
C ALA A 415 -11.76 1.35 -0.11
N HIS A 416 -10.66 2.03 -0.43
CA HIS A 416 -9.36 1.85 0.22
C HIS A 416 -8.63 3.19 0.39
N GLU A 417 -7.64 3.24 1.30
CA GLU A 417 -6.80 4.43 1.43
C GLU A 417 -6.08 4.72 0.10
N SER A 418 -5.98 6.00 -0.24
CA SER A 418 -5.30 6.44 -1.47
C SER A 418 -3.79 6.17 -1.47
N ASP A 419 -3.19 6.01 -0.29
CA ASP A 419 -1.80 5.67 -0.05
C ASP A 419 -1.58 4.18 0.32
N GLU A 420 -2.61 3.33 0.22
CA GLU A 420 -2.46 1.88 0.39
C GLU A 420 -1.63 1.29 -0.74
N TRP A 421 -0.36 1.04 -0.45
CA TRP A 421 0.62 0.66 -1.46
C TRP A 421 0.31 -0.67 -2.14
N THR A 422 -0.44 -1.58 -1.48
CA THR A 422 -0.78 -2.89 -2.04
C THR A 422 -1.96 -2.90 -2.99
N ILE A 423 -2.72 -1.81 -3.08
CA ILE A 423 -3.99 -1.76 -3.83
C ILE A 423 -3.95 -0.61 -4.84
N ARG A 424 -4.43 -0.85 -6.07
CA ARG A 424 -4.81 0.21 -7.00
C ARG A 424 -6.23 -0.03 -7.45
N SER A 425 -7.02 1.03 -7.55
CA SER A 425 -8.33 0.96 -8.18
C SER A 425 -8.53 2.11 -9.14
N GLY A 426 -9.49 1.95 -10.05
CA GLY A 426 -9.77 2.99 -11.02
C GLY A 426 -10.87 2.62 -11.99
N SER A 427 -11.20 3.58 -12.85
CA SER A 427 -12.17 3.40 -13.94
C SER A 427 -11.46 3.01 -15.24
N LEU A 428 -12.09 2.12 -15.99
CA LEU A 428 -11.71 1.68 -17.33
C LEU A 428 -12.72 2.29 -18.30
N ARG A 429 -12.36 3.45 -18.85
CA ARG A 429 -13.19 4.22 -19.79
C ARG A 429 -12.48 4.34 -21.13
N HIS A 430 -13.25 4.38 -22.21
CA HIS A 430 -12.67 4.54 -23.54
C HIS A 430 -12.00 5.91 -23.66
N SER A 431 -10.78 5.95 -24.20
CA SER A 431 -10.09 7.20 -24.50
C SER A 431 -10.73 7.94 -25.66
N VAL A 432 -11.35 7.21 -26.59
CA VAL A 432 -12.07 7.73 -27.76
C VAL A 432 -13.44 7.06 -27.84
N TYR A 433 -14.51 7.86 -27.92
CA TYR A 433 -15.86 7.35 -28.05
C TYR A 433 -16.12 6.85 -29.48
N PRO A 434 -16.51 5.59 -29.67
CA PRO A 434 -16.96 5.11 -30.97
C PRO A 434 -18.17 5.94 -31.45
N PRO A 435 -18.17 6.44 -32.69
CA PRO A 435 -19.30 7.22 -33.20
C PRO A 435 -20.55 6.37 -33.44
N ASN A 436 -20.41 5.04 -33.54
CA ASN A 436 -21.46 4.05 -33.78
C ASN A 436 -21.27 2.84 -32.87
N MET A 437 -22.24 1.92 -32.86
CA MET A 437 -22.10 0.63 -32.19
C MET A 437 -20.84 -0.12 -32.63
N THR A 438 -20.15 -0.74 -31.67
CA THR A 438 -18.92 -1.51 -31.88
C THR A 438 -19.04 -2.93 -31.31
N ARG A 439 -18.11 -3.80 -31.70
CA ARG A 439 -17.94 -5.15 -31.12
C ARG A 439 -16.80 -5.21 -30.12
N GLU A 440 -15.91 -4.23 -30.16
CA GLU A 440 -14.74 -4.13 -29.30
C GLU A 440 -14.45 -2.67 -28.96
N ALA A 441 -14.01 -2.45 -27.74
CA ALA A 441 -13.44 -1.19 -27.31
C ALA A 441 -12.47 -1.43 -26.14
N SER A 442 -11.59 -0.47 -25.88
CA SER A 442 -10.64 -0.56 -24.77
C SER A 442 -10.50 0.78 -24.05
N GLY A 443 -10.12 0.70 -22.78
CA GLY A 443 -9.90 1.85 -21.92
C GLY A 443 -8.71 1.64 -21.00
N THR A 444 -7.81 2.61 -20.94
CA THR A 444 -6.58 2.52 -20.13
C THR A 444 -6.66 3.46 -18.93
N SER A 445 -6.17 2.99 -17.79
CA SER A 445 -6.02 3.74 -16.56
C SER A 445 -4.60 3.58 -16.04
N SER A 446 -3.91 4.70 -15.82
CA SER A 446 -2.61 4.71 -15.15
C SER A 446 -2.82 4.67 -13.64
N TYR A 447 -1.97 3.93 -12.95
CA TYR A 447 -1.97 3.95 -11.49
C TYR A 447 -1.45 5.29 -10.99
N ARG A 448 -2.04 5.80 -9.89
CA ARG A 448 -1.56 7.00 -9.20
C ARG A 448 -0.08 6.90 -8.83
N SER A 449 0.34 5.69 -8.47
CA SER A 449 1.74 5.32 -8.27
C SER A 449 1.96 3.93 -8.87
N PRO A 450 3.12 3.66 -9.49
CA PRO A 450 3.44 2.33 -9.96
C PRO A 450 3.34 1.29 -8.84
N MET A 451 3.01 0.05 -9.19
CA MET A 451 3.14 -1.11 -8.32
C MET A 451 4.57 -1.66 -8.39
N PRO A 452 5.11 -2.21 -7.28
CA PRO A 452 6.48 -2.76 -7.27
C PRO A 452 6.66 -3.97 -8.20
N LYS A 453 5.57 -4.66 -8.50
CA LYS A 453 5.47 -5.79 -9.43
C LYS A 453 4.09 -5.76 -10.09
N PRO A 454 3.89 -6.42 -11.26
CA PRO A 454 2.55 -6.56 -11.83
C PRO A 454 1.59 -7.16 -10.81
N PRO A 455 0.29 -6.79 -10.85
CA PRO A 455 -0.67 -7.25 -9.86
C PRO A 455 -0.83 -8.78 -9.89
N SER A 456 -0.81 -9.38 -8.71
CA SER A 456 -1.07 -10.82 -8.51
C SER A 456 -2.56 -11.15 -8.67
N TYR A 457 -3.44 -10.20 -8.39
CA TYR A 457 -4.89 -10.37 -8.45
C TYR A 457 -5.55 -9.14 -9.06
N ILE A 458 -6.57 -9.37 -9.91
CA ILE A 458 -7.34 -8.33 -10.56
C ILE A 458 -8.83 -8.65 -10.40
N PHE A 459 -9.55 -7.75 -9.78
CA PHE A 459 -11.01 -7.69 -9.77
C PHE A 459 -11.46 -6.76 -10.88
N LEU A 460 -12.41 -7.19 -11.72
CA LEU A 460 -13.03 -6.39 -12.77
C LEU A 460 -14.54 -6.39 -12.63
N ALA A 461 -15.18 -5.26 -12.91
CA ALA A 461 -16.64 -5.20 -12.97
C ALA A 461 -17.13 -4.06 -13.88
N PHE A 462 -18.27 -4.27 -14.53
CA PHE A 462 -18.93 -3.24 -15.33
C PHE A 462 -19.44 -2.10 -14.43
N THR A 463 -19.25 -0.87 -14.91
CA THR A 463 -19.80 0.36 -14.32
C THR A 463 -20.75 1.07 -15.28
N HIS A 464 -20.66 0.78 -16.58
CA HIS A 464 -21.52 1.32 -17.60
C HIS A 464 -21.86 0.24 -18.63
N ILE A 465 -23.14 0.11 -18.98
CA ILE A 465 -23.62 -0.78 -20.04
C ILE A 465 -24.62 0.02 -20.88
N ASP A 466 -24.32 0.20 -22.17
CA ASP A 466 -25.24 0.69 -23.20
C ASP A 466 -25.23 -0.30 -24.38
N ALA A 467 -26.25 -1.17 -24.41
CA ALA A 467 -26.34 -2.26 -25.37
C ALA A 467 -27.73 -2.34 -26.03
N PRO A 468 -27.79 -2.49 -27.37
CA PRO A 468 -29.04 -2.71 -28.10
C PRO A 468 -29.67 -4.07 -27.77
N VAL A 469 -30.95 -4.21 -28.10
CA VAL A 469 -31.73 -5.45 -27.87
C VAL A 469 -32.17 -6.15 -29.16
N HIS A 470 -31.52 -5.86 -30.27
CA HIS A 470 -31.79 -6.50 -31.56
C HIS A 470 -31.24 -7.94 -31.64
N SER A 471 -30.35 -8.31 -30.74
CA SER A 471 -29.73 -9.63 -30.60
C SER A 471 -29.45 -9.90 -29.11
N ASN A 472 -29.04 -11.13 -28.77
CA ASN A 472 -28.65 -11.45 -27.40
C ASN A 472 -27.54 -10.49 -26.92
N ILE A 473 -27.66 -10.07 -25.66
CA ILE A 473 -26.68 -9.18 -25.04
C ILE A 473 -25.48 -10.02 -24.63
N ARG A 474 -24.38 -9.81 -25.35
CA ARG A 474 -23.12 -10.55 -25.19
C ARG A 474 -21.99 -9.59 -24.93
N LEU A 475 -21.60 -9.46 -23.67
CA LEU A 475 -20.59 -8.51 -23.20
C LEU A 475 -19.54 -9.25 -22.36
N ASP A 476 -18.27 -9.02 -22.64
CA ASP A 476 -17.15 -9.52 -21.84
C ASP A 476 -16.24 -8.35 -21.45
N LEU A 477 -15.81 -8.31 -20.19
CA LEU A 477 -14.77 -7.42 -19.70
C LEU A 477 -13.54 -8.25 -19.34
N GLY A 478 -12.49 -8.10 -20.15
CA GLY A 478 -11.14 -8.59 -19.88
C GLY A 478 -10.17 -7.46 -19.52
N SER A 479 -8.94 -7.80 -19.19
CA SER A 479 -7.91 -6.79 -18.91
C SER A 479 -6.49 -7.26 -19.20
N ASN A 480 -5.62 -6.31 -19.54
CA ASN A 480 -4.17 -6.44 -19.52
C ASN A 480 -3.59 -5.48 -18.47
N SER A 481 -2.67 -5.95 -17.63
CA SER A 481 -2.09 -5.14 -16.55
C SER A 481 -0.57 -5.06 -16.65
N THR A 482 -0.03 -3.94 -16.17
CA THR A 482 1.40 -3.73 -15.97
C THR A 482 1.65 -3.21 -14.55
N GLN A 483 2.91 -2.89 -14.23
CA GLN A 483 3.27 -2.15 -13.02
C GLN A 483 2.73 -0.71 -13.02
N GLU A 484 2.44 -0.15 -14.19
CA GLU A 484 2.13 1.28 -14.38
C GLU A 484 0.64 1.53 -14.54
N GLY A 485 -0.14 0.52 -14.92
CA GLY A 485 -1.55 0.69 -15.18
C GLY A 485 -2.30 -0.56 -15.63
N MET A 486 -3.54 -0.33 -16.03
CA MET A 486 -4.50 -1.33 -16.45
C MET A 486 -5.15 -0.91 -17.77
N THR A 487 -5.30 -1.84 -18.70
CA THR A 487 -6.13 -1.69 -19.90
C THR A 487 -7.30 -2.66 -19.80
N GLY A 488 -8.52 -2.14 -19.73
CA GLY A 488 -9.75 -2.90 -19.87
C GLY A 488 -10.08 -3.12 -21.34
N VAL A 489 -10.55 -4.32 -21.67
CA VAL A 489 -10.95 -4.70 -23.03
C VAL A 489 -12.41 -5.19 -22.96
N PHE A 490 -13.28 -4.50 -23.68
CA PHE A 490 -14.72 -4.76 -23.74
C PHE A 490 -15.05 -5.40 -25.09
N THR A 491 -15.59 -6.61 -25.09
CA THR A 491 -15.83 -7.37 -26.33
C THR A 491 -17.21 -8.03 -26.38
N THR A 492 -17.62 -8.32 -27.61
CA THR A 492 -18.70 -9.25 -27.96
C THR A 492 -18.11 -10.36 -28.84
N TRP A 493 -18.72 -11.55 -28.88
CA TRP A 493 -18.16 -12.67 -29.66
C TRP A 493 -18.98 -13.09 -30.89
N GLU A 494 -20.27 -12.79 -30.95
CA GLU A 494 -21.09 -13.07 -32.15
C GLU A 494 -21.15 -11.86 -33.10
N GLU A 495 -21.39 -12.08 -34.39
CA GLU A 495 -21.36 -11.02 -35.41
C GLU A 495 -22.50 -10.01 -35.24
N GLU A 496 -23.68 -10.49 -34.86
CA GLU A 496 -24.87 -9.69 -34.62
C GLU A 496 -24.86 -8.93 -33.29
N SER A 497 -23.92 -9.27 -32.40
CA SER A 497 -23.79 -8.63 -31.09
C SER A 497 -22.94 -7.38 -31.19
N LYS A 498 -23.46 -6.25 -30.71
CA LYS A 498 -22.75 -4.97 -30.64
C LYS A 498 -23.17 -4.22 -29.39
N PHE A 499 -22.42 -3.21 -28.98
CA PHE A 499 -22.79 -2.27 -27.93
C PHE A 499 -22.48 -0.84 -28.34
N TYR A 500 -23.18 0.13 -27.76
CA TYR A 500 -22.88 1.55 -27.92
C TYR A 500 -21.72 1.96 -27.01
N ARG A 501 -21.75 1.51 -25.74
CA ARG A 501 -20.72 1.82 -24.75
C ARG A 501 -20.68 0.75 -23.65
N CYS A 502 -19.48 0.42 -23.21
CA CYS A 502 -19.25 -0.32 -21.98
C CYS A 502 -18.12 0.38 -21.24
N GLU A 503 -18.22 0.44 -19.91
CA GLU A 503 -17.14 0.87 -19.05
C GLU A 503 -17.07 -0.05 -17.84
N GLY A 504 -15.91 -0.06 -17.20
CA GLY A 504 -15.67 -0.89 -16.05
C GLY A 504 -14.84 -0.19 -15.00
N CYS A 505 -14.56 -0.94 -13.95
CA CYS A 505 -13.58 -0.59 -12.94
C CYS A 505 -12.66 -1.78 -12.70
N TYR A 506 -11.53 -1.49 -12.07
CA TYR A 506 -10.63 -2.51 -11.56
C TYR A 506 -10.30 -2.26 -10.09
N VAL A 507 -9.96 -3.35 -9.40
CA VAL A 507 -9.16 -3.32 -8.17
C VAL A 507 -8.04 -4.34 -8.33
N ALA A 508 -6.80 -3.87 -8.28
CA ALA A 508 -5.60 -4.65 -8.50
C ALA A 508 -4.80 -4.75 -7.19
N PHE A 509 -4.26 -5.94 -6.90
CA PHE A 509 -3.50 -6.24 -5.68
C PHE A 509 -2.12 -6.78 -6.03
N CYS A 510 -1.07 -6.38 -5.30
CA CYS A 510 0.26 -6.98 -5.42
C CYS A 510 0.46 -8.19 -4.50
#